data_AF-A0A7S2GEM1-F1
#
_entry.id   AF-A0A7S2GEM1-F1
#
_cell.length_a   1.000
_cell.length_b   1.000
_cell.length_c   1.000
_cell.angle_alpha   90.00
_cell.angle_beta   90.00
_cell.angle_gamma   90.00
#
_symmetry.space_group_name_H-M   'P 1'
#
loop_
_entity.id
_entity.type
_entity.pdbx_description
1 polymer ?
#
loop_
_entity_poly.entity_id
_entity_poly.type
_entity_poly.pdbx_seq_one_letter_code
_entity_poly.pdbx_strand_id
1 'polypeptide(L)'
;DLFERPRCSSLRTESLNLRFLSQSTMMKGKNNTDKSKKNGNEPTNLCALCESRGAKQRCGGCRERWYCSKECQTLHWKKGGHKQECRESLQTAANQAQSDRMTNLTDRGEKEVEHSDRAGTLMCSICLGSPESPVKLPCN
;
A
#
# COMPACT_ATOMS: atom_id res chain seq x y z
N ASP A 1 9.75 53.57 -7.79
CA ASP A 1 9.63 52.90 -6.49
C ASP A 1 8.53 53.49 -5.63
N LEU A 2 7.40 52.79 -5.54
CA LEU A 2 6.37 52.98 -4.51
C LEU A 2 6.42 51.75 -3.62
N PHE A 3 7.00 51.88 -2.42
CA PHE A 3 6.97 50.84 -1.41
C PHE A 3 6.04 51.29 -0.28
N GLU A 4 4.80 50.81 -0.33
CA GLU A 4 3.85 50.83 0.78
C GLU A 4 4.33 49.92 1.90
N ARG A 5 4.28 50.39 3.16
CA ARG A 5 3.82 49.62 4.32
C ARG A 5 3.35 50.55 5.45
N PRO A 6 2.05 50.55 5.84
CA PRO A 6 1.64 51.19 7.09
C PRO A 6 1.78 50.26 8.30
N ARG A 7 2.03 50.90 9.44
CA ARG A 7 2.27 50.34 10.78
C ARG A 7 1.04 49.64 11.35
N CYS A 8 1.31 48.57 12.09
CA CYS A 8 0.37 47.81 12.90
C CYS A 8 -0.07 48.59 14.14
N SER A 9 -1.37 48.77 14.33
CA SER A 9 -1.97 49.20 15.59
C SER A 9 -3.20 48.35 15.91
N SER A 10 -2.97 47.39 16.81
CA SER A 10 -3.86 46.99 17.91
C SER A 10 -5.35 46.85 17.61
N LEU A 11 -5.85 45.61 17.49
CA LEU A 11 -7.17 45.26 18.03
C LEU A 11 -7.14 43.86 18.63
N ARG A 12 -7.64 43.79 19.86
CA ARG A 12 -7.90 42.60 20.66
C ARG A 12 -9.11 41.88 20.07
N THR A 13 -9.05 40.55 19.93
CA THR A 13 -10.24 39.69 19.98
C THR A 13 -9.86 38.30 20.48
N GLU A 14 -10.35 38.03 21.70
CA GLU A 14 -10.99 36.81 22.19
C GLU A 14 -10.40 35.43 21.85
N SER A 15 -10.01 34.75 22.94
CA SER A 15 -9.74 33.32 23.05
C SER A 15 -10.90 32.47 22.54
N LEU A 16 -10.74 31.84 21.37
CA LEU A 16 -11.57 30.72 20.95
C LEU A 16 -10.88 29.41 21.29
N ASN A 17 -11.46 28.76 22.29
CA ASN A 17 -11.15 27.46 22.83
C ASN A 17 -11.48 26.38 21.77
N LEU A 18 -10.51 25.99 20.93
CA LEU A 18 -10.68 24.82 20.06
C LEU A 18 -10.37 23.56 20.87
N ARG A 19 -11.42 22.97 21.44
CA ARG A 19 -11.41 21.60 21.94
C ARG A 19 -11.08 20.66 20.77
N PHE A 20 -9.84 20.18 20.74
CA PHE A 20 -9.40 19.06 19.91
C PHE A 20 -10.11 17.79 20.39
N LEU A 21 -11.30 17.50 19.86
CA LEU A 21 -11.86 16.16 19.94
C LEU A 21 -11.14 15.28 18.91
N SER A 22 -10.15 14.53 19.41
CA SER A 22 -9.65 13.32 18.76
C SER A 22 -10.80 12.32 18.65
N GLN A 23 -11.46 12.30 17.49
CA GLN A 23 -12.35 11.20 17.11
C GLN A 23 -11.61 10.34 16.09
N SER A 24 -10.90 9.36 16.63
CA SER A 24 -10.39 8.21 15.89
C SER A 24 -11.59 7.40 15.38
N THR A 25 -11.99 7.62 14.13
CA THR A 25 -12.97 6.75 13.47
C THR A 25 -12.21 5.69 12.69
N MET A 26 -12.23 4.46 13.21
CA MET A 26 -11.64 3.30 12.56
C MET A 26 -12.51 2.90 11.35
N MET A 27 -12.06 3.18 10.13
CA MET A 27 -12.72 2.72 8.91
C MET A 27 -12.26 1.28 8.60
N LYS A 28 -13.14 0.31 8.86
CA LYS A 28 -12.98 -1.10 8.47
C LYS A 28 -13.10 -1.17 6.94
N GLY A 29 -11.95 -1.16 6.24
CA GLY A 29 -11.87 -1.35 4.81
C GLY A 29 -12.38 -2.74 4.42
N LYS A 30 -13.62 -2.81 3.94
CA LYS A 30 -14.18 -3.99 3.29
C LYS A 30 -13.61 -4.05 1.87
N ASN A 31 -12.67 -4.95 1.67
CA ASN A 31 -12.14 -5.37 0.38
C ASN A 31 -13.24 -6.12 -0.41
N ASN A 32 -14.15 -5.34 -0.98
CA ASN A 32 -15.04 -5.80 -2.03
C ASN A 32 -14.20 -6.05 -3.28
N THR A 33 -13.94 -7.32 -3.59
CA THR A 33 -13.54 -7.74 -4.93
C THR A 33 -14.74 -7.56 -5.86
N ASP A 34 -14.99 -6.31 -6.26
CA ASP A 34 -15.95 -5.99 -7.31
C ASP A 34 -15.41 -6.55 -8.63
N LYS A 35 -15.89 -7.74 -8.99
CA LYS A 35 -15.76 -8.30 -10.34
C LYS A 35 -16.69 -7.51 -11.28
N SER A 36 -16.34 -6.26 -11.56
CA SER A 36 -16.96 -5.47 -12.62
C SER A 36 -16.55 -6.02 -13.99
N LYS A 37 -17.46 -6.78 -14.60
CA LYS A 37 -17.42 -7.19 -15.99
C LYS A 37 -17.69 -5.95 -16.87
N LYS A 38 -16.64 -5.23 -17.30
CA LYS A 38 -16.76 -4.08 -18.22
C LYS A 38 -16.45 -4.49 -19.66
N ASN A 39 -17.51 -4.56 -20.47
CA ASN A 39 -17.41 -4.39 -21.92
C ASN A 39 -17.33 -2.87 -22.20
N GLY A 40 -16.27 -2.40 -22.87
CA GLY A 40 -16.13 -1.00 -23.29
C GLY A 40 -14.69 -0.48 -23.19
N ASN A 41 -13.98 -0.54 -24.32
CA ASN A 41 -12.59 -0.18 -24.52
C ASN A 41 -12.36 1.35 -24.47
N GLU A 42 -12.46 1.97 -23.30
CA GLU A 42 -11.95 3.33 -23.10
C GLU A 42 -10.89 3.32 -21.99
N PRO A 43 -9.60 3.50 -22.34
CA PRO A 43 -8.54 3.62 -21.34
C PRO A 43 -8.76 4.91 -20.53
N THR A 44 -9.36 4.76 -19.35
CA THR A 44 -9.56 5.84 -18.37
C THR A 44 -8.26 6.32 -17.74
N ASN A 45 -7.11 5.84 -18.20
CA ASN A 45 -5.81 6.20 -17.67
C ASN A 45 -5.37 7.56 -18.21
N LEU A 46 -5.05 8.48 -17.31
CA LEU A 46 -4.55 9.81 -17.62
C LEU A 46 -3.04 9.84 -17.50
N CYS A 47 -2.38 10.61 -18.38
CA CYS A 47 -0.96 10.86 -18.25
C CYS A 47 -0.68 11.69 -16.99
N ALA A 48 0.23 11.24 -16.13
CA ALA A 48 0.57 11.94 -14.89
C ALA A 48 1.31 13.27 -15.12
N LEU A 49 1.82 13.54 -16.32
CA LEU A 49 2.52 14.79 -16.64
C LEU A 49 1.64 15.80 -17.38
N CYS A 50 0.95 15.36 -18.44
CA CYS A 50 0.23 16.24 -19.37
C CYS A 50 -1.28 15.98 -19.36
N GLU A 51 -1.77 15.10 -18.48
CA GLU A 51 -3.18 14.80 -18.25
C GLU A 51 -3.96 14.27 -19.47
N SER A 52 -3.26 13.95 -20.56
CA SER A 52 -3.86 13.37 -21.76
C SER A 52 -4.48 12.01 -21.44
N ARG A 53 -5.68 11.78 -21.99
CA ARG A 53 -6.40 10.51 -21.91
C ARG A 53 -5.70 9.42 -22.72
N GLY A 54 -5.97 8.16 -22.37
CA GLY A 54 -5.44 7.03 -23.09
C GLY A 54 -3.96 6.76 -22.84
N ALA A 55 -3.48 7.04 -21.62
CA ALA A 55 -2.14 6.65 -21.23
C ALA A 55 -2.00 5.11 -21.27
N LYS A 56 -1.06 4.62 -22.10
CA LYS A 56 -0.89 3.19 -22.37
C LYS A 56 0.20 2.54 -21.51
N GLN A 57 1.10 3.35 -20.96
CA GLN A 57 2.29 2.86 -20.27
C GLN A 57 2.26 3.24 -18.80
N ARG A 58 2.73 2.36 -17.93
CA ARG A 58 2.90 2.62 -16.49
C ARG A 58 4.36 2.71 -16.12
N CYS A 59 4.63 3.34 -14.98
CA CYS A 59 5.95 3.22 -14.35
C CYS A 59 6.32 1.75 -14.12
N GLY A 60 7.48 1.31 -14.60
CA GLY A 60 7.93 -0.07 -14.43
C GLY A 60 8.25 -0.44 -12.98
N GLY A 61 8.60 0.55 -12.15
CA GLY A 61 8.88 0.38 -10.72
C GLY A 61 7.59 0.29 -9.90
N CYS A 62 6.99 1.44 -9.57
CA CYS A 62 5.83 1.48 -8.68
C CYS A 62 4.49 1.08 -9.34
N ARG A 63 4.39 1.09 -10.68
CA ARG A 63 3.15 0.80 -11.44
C ARG A 63 1.93 1.66 -11.07
N GLU A 64 2.14 2.76 -10.36
CA GLU A 64 1.07 3.62 -9.84
C GLU A 64 0.69 4.75 -10.81
N ARG A 65 1.69 5.34 -11.48
CA ARG A 65 1.47 6.43 -12.46
C ARG A 65 1.46 5.92 -13.90
N TRP A 66 0.58 6.52 -14.70
CA TRP A 66 0.42 6.26 -16.13
C TRP A 66 1.00 7.40 -16.98
N TYR A 67 1.48 7.06 -18.18
CA TYR A 67 2.06 7.99 -19.14
C TYR A 67 1.59 7.67 -20.55
N CYS A 68 1.37 8.71 -21.35
CA CYS A 68 1.08 8.57 -22.77
C CYS A 68 2.33 8.20 -23.60
N SER A 69 3.52 8.63 -23.15
CA SER A 69 4.80 8.36 -23.81
C SER A 69 5.97 8.23 -22.81
N LYS A 70 7.07 7.66 -23.29
CA LYS A 70 8.34 7.55 -22.53
C LYS A 70 8.95 8.91 -22.21
N GLU A 71 8.70 9.91 -23.04
CA GLU A 71 9.15 11.29 -22.82
C GLU A 71 8.44 11.90 -21.62
N CYS A 72 7.11 11.76 -21.54
CA CYS A 72 6.34 12.23 -20.39
C CYS A 72 6.79 11.54 -19.09
N GLN A 73 7.06 10.24 -19.14
CA GLN A 73 7.63 9.52 -18.00
C GLN A 73 8.99 10.09 -17.58
N THR A 74 9.89 10.32 -18.53
CA THR A 74 11.25 10.81 -18.25
C THR A 74 11.26 12.24 -17.72
N LEU A 75 10.41 13.10 -18.28
CA LEU A 75 10.23 14.47 -17.81
C LEU A 75 9.63 14.50 -16.40
N HIS A 76 8.59 13.71 -16.14
CA HIS A 76 8.01 13.58 -14.81
C HIS A 76 9.03 13.01 -13.80
N TRP A 77 9.90 12.10 -14.24
CA TRP A 77 10.99 11.55 -13.43
C TRP A 77 12.05 12.60 -13.04
N LYS A 78 12.49 13.41 -14.00
CA LYS A 78 13.59 14.38 -13.80
C LYS A 78 13.12 15.71 -13.20
N LYS A 79 11.97 16.21 -13.65
CA LYS A 79 11.46 17.55 -13.31
C LYS A 79 10.23 17.52 -12.39
N GLY A 80 9.42 16.46 -12.48
CA GLY A 80 8.16 16.35 -11.76
C GLY A 80 8.20 15.59 -10.43
N GLY A 81 9.38 15.22 -9.94
CA GLY A 81 9.52 14.61 -8.61
C GLY A 81 9.16 13.12 -8.52
N HIS A 82 8.71 12.47 -9.61
CA HIS A 82 8.26 11.07 -9.56
C HIS A 82 9.32 10.09 -9.03
N LYS A 83 10.61 10.42 -9.10
CA LYS A 83 11.68 9.59 -8.54
C LYS A 83 11.51 9.35 -7.03
N GLN A 84 11.13 10.38 -6.29
CA GLN A 84 10.93 10.28 -4.83
C GLN A 84 9.62 9.54 -4.54
N GLU A 85 8.53 9.96 -5.18
CA GLU A 85 7.21 9.29 -5.07
C GLU A 85 7.32 7.79 -5.38
N CYS A 86 8.01 7.42 -6.46
CA CYS A 86 8.17 6.02 -6.85
C CYS A 86 8.89 5.21 -5.76
N ARG A 87 9.87 5.80 -5.07
CA ARG A 87 10.59 5.11 -3.98
C ARG A 87 9.69 4.93 -2.77
N GLU A 88 8.92 5.95 -2.42
CA GLU A 88 7.99 5.91 -1.29
C GLU A 88 6.86 4.89 -1.51
N SER A 89 6.29 4.84 -2.72
CA SER A 89 5.28 3.84 -3.07
C SER A 89 5.83 2.42 -2.97
N LEU A 90 7.08 2.20 -3.42
CA LEU A 90 7.72 0.89 -3.31
C LEU A 90 7.96 0.50 -1.84
N GLN A 91 8.40 1.44 -1.00
CA GLN A 91 8.60 1.16 0.43
C GLN A 91 7.28 0.86 1.13
N THR A 92 6.23 1.63 0.84
CA THR A 92 4.90 1.41 1.39
C THR A 92 4.36 0.05 0.97
N ALA A 93 4.50 -0.33 -0.30
CA ALA A 93 4.09 -1.65 -0.78
C ALA A 93 4.86 -2.79 -0.10
N ALA A 94 6.16 -2.62 0.14
CA ALA A 94 6.96 -3.60 0.87
C ALA A 94 6.51 -3.74 2.33
N ASN A 95 6.27 -2.63 3.02
CA ASN A 95 5.79 -2.61 4.40
C ASN A 95 4.39 -3.23 4.51
N GLN A 96 3.51 -2.95 3.55
CA GLN A 96 2.18 -3.54 3.49
C GLN A 96 2.28 -5.07 3.32
N ALA A 97 3.11 -5.55 2.41
CA ALA A 97 3.31 -6.99 2.22
C ALA A 97 3.86 -7.70 3.46
N GLN A 98 4.69 -7.02 4.27
CA GLN A 98 5.16 -7.53 5.56
C GLN A 98 4.00 -7.63 6.58
N SER A 99 3.21 -6.56 6.69
CA SER A 99 2.04 -6.50 7.56
C SER A 99 1.01 -7.58 7.19
N ASP A 100 0.71 -7.73 5.90
CA ASP A 100 -0.22 -8.73 5.40
C ASP A 100 0.23 -10.14 5.73
N ARG A 101 1.54 -10.43 5.67
CA ARG A 101 2.07 -11.73 6.12
C ARG A 101 1.85 -11.96 7.61
N MET A 102 2.03 -10.93 8.43
CA MET A 102 1.80 -11.03 9.88
C MET A 102 0.32 -11.28 10.21
N THR A 103 -0.60 -10.56 9.56
CA THR A 103 -2.04 -10.72 9.81
C THR A 103 -2.59 -12.07 9.32
N ASN A 104 -2.07 -12.58 8.21
CA ASN A 104 -2.47 -13.90 7.70
C ASN A 104 -1.97 -15.07 8.58
N LEU A 105 -0.90 -14.89 9.37
CA LEU A 105 -0.46 -15.90 10.35
C LEU A 105 -1.42 -16.01 11.54
N THR A 106 -2.01 -14.90 11.98
CA THR A 106 -2.95 -14.90 13.11
C THR A 106 -4.34 -15.39 12.73
N ASP A 107 -4.76 -15.20 11.47
CA ASP A 107 -6.10 -15.61 10.97
C ASP A 107 -6.22 -17.12 10.71
N ARG A 108 -5.11 -17.82 10.44
CA ARG A 108 -5.09 -19.29 10.30
C ARG A 108 -5.10 -20.04 11.65
N GLY A 109 -5.22 -19.32 12.76
CA GLY A 109 -5.30 -19.89 14.11
C GLY A 109 -6.68 -20.39 14.54
N GLU A 110 -7.75 -20.15 13.78
CA GLU A 110 -9.13 -20.50 14.18
C GLU A 110 -9.82 -21.53 13.26
N LYS A 111 -9.06 -22.23 12.41
CA LYS A 111 -9.50 -23.53 11.92
C LYS A 111 -8.64 -24.58 12.59
N GLU A 112 -9.09 -24.98 13.78
CA GLU A 112 -8.86 -26.31 14.31
C GLU A 112 -9.02 -27.28 13.12
N VAL A 113 -7.90 -27.74 12.58
CA VAL A 113 -7.92 -28.92 11.72
C VAL A 113 -8.09 -30.07 12.70
N GLU A 114 -9.33 -30.27 13.13
CA GLU A 114 -9.82 -31.49 13.77
C GLU A 114 -9.68 -32.61 12.74
N HIS A 115 -8.47 -33.16 12.66
CA HIS A 115 -8.23 -34.60 12.50
C HIS A 115 -7.20 -34.98 13.56
N SER A 116 -7.61 -34.76 14.82
CA SER A 116 -6.99 -35.36 15.98
C SER A 116 -7.52 -36.79 16.08
N ASP A 117 -6.73 -37.76 15.64
CA ASP A 117 -6.82 -39.05 16.30
C ASP A 117 -6.37 -38.84 17.75
N ARG A 118 -6.96 -39.59 18.68
CA ARG A 118 -6.82 -39.54 20.17
C ARG A 118 -5.39 -39.44 20.76
N ALA A 119 -4.34 -39.39 19.94
CA ALA A 119 -2.93 -39.35 20.31
C ALA A 119 -2.13 -38.13 19.77
N GLY A 120 -2.71 -37.21 18.99
CA GLY A 120 -2.06 -35.92 18.66
C GLY A 120 -0.69 -35.98 17.95
N THR A 121 -0.43 -37.01 17.14
CA THR A 121 0.86 -37.20 16.46
C THR A 121 0.88 -36.45 15.11
N LEU A 122 1.82 -35.52 14.93
CA LEU A 122 2.10 -34.89 13.64
C LEU A 122 2.55 -35.97 12.64
N MET A 123 1.87 -36.12 11.52
CA MET A 123 2.22 -37.08 10.46
C MET A 123 2.72 -36.34 9.22
N CYS A 124 3.71 -36.92 8.54
CA CYS A 124 4.21 -36.41 7.27
C CYS A 124 3.10 -36.49 6.21
N SER A 125 2.75 -35.37 5.58
CA SER A 125 1.69 -35.31 4.56
C SER A 125 2.05 -35.99 3.23
N ILE A 126 3.30 -36.40 3.06
CA ILE A 126 3.79 -37.06 1.84
C ILE A 126 3.80 -38.57 2.03
N CYS A 127 4.45 -39.06 3.09
CA CYS A 127 4.62 -40.50 3.33
C CYS A 127 3.68 -41.07 4.38
N LEU A 128 2.87 -40.23 5.04
CA LEU A 128 2.02 -40.62 6.16
C LEU A 128 2.79 -41.37 7.26
N GLY A 129 4.09 -41.07 7.41
CA GLY A 129 4.96 -41.56 8.48
C GLY A 129 5.19 -40.49 9.55
N SER A 130 5.60 -40.89 10.75
CA SER A 130 5.97 -39.94 11.81
C SER A 130 7.22 -39.15 11.40
N PRO A 131 7.31 -37.84 11.72
CA PRO A 131 8.48 -37.03 11.42
C PRO A 131 9.69 -37.55 12.21
N GLU A 132 10.78 -37.82 11.49
CA GLU A 132 12.07 -38.14 12.10
C GLU A 132 12.68 -36.89 12.73
N SER A 133 13.43 -37.06 13.83
CA SER A 133 14.07 -35.94 14.52
C SER A 133 15.09 -35.24 13.62
N PRO A 134 15.16 -33.90 13.59
CA PRO A 134 16.11 -33.18 12.75
C PRO A 134 17.55 -33.54 13.11
N VAL A 135 18.30 -34.03 12.12
CA VAL A 135 19.73 -34.30 12.26
C VAL A 135 20.50 -33.00 12.13
N LYS A 136 21.42 -32.72 13.06
CA LYS A 136 22.30 -31.55 12.97
C LYS A 136 23.33 -31.77 11.87
N LEU A 137 23.27 -30.96 10.82
CA LEU A 137 24.32 -30.93 9.79
C LEU A 137 25.55 -30.18 10.33
N PRO A 138 26.78 -30.65 10.06
CA PRO A 138 27.98 -29.93 10.43
C PRO A 138 28.08 -28.60 9.66
N CYS A 139 28.56 -27.55 10.33
CA CYS A 139 28.95 -26.31 9.67
C CYS A 139 30.27 -26.56 8.93
N ASN A 140 30.32 -26.27 7.63
CA ASN A 140 31.52 -26.37 6.80
C ASN A 140 32.06 -24.97 6.46
#